data_AF-A0A841GXP2-F1
#
_entry.id   AF-A0A841GXP2-F1
#
_cell.length_a   1.000
_cell.length_b   1.000
_cell.length_c   1.000
_cell.angle_alpha   90.00
_cell.angle_beta   90.00
_cell.angle_gamma   90.00
#
_symmetry.space_group_name_H-M   'P 1'
#
loop_
_entity.id
_entity.type
_entity.pdbx_description
1 polymer ?
#
loop_
_entity_poly.entity_id
_entity_poly.type
_entity_poly.pdbx_seq_one_letter_code
_entity_poly.pdbx_strand_id
1 'polypeptide(L)' 'MIWTPTALTRLERAIDEGMRVQIRRRGTDIVLIPSELRHAYGGELLVGRHLGTGDRVQVALDEVESFVVLG' A
#
# COMPACT_ATOMS: atom_id res chain seq x y z
N MET A 1 -9.22 -4.56 -5.85
CA MET A 1 -10.33 -4.26 -4.92
C MET A 1 -10.94 -2.93 -5.29
N ILE A 2 -12.18 -2.63 -4.85
CA ILE A 2 -12.74 -1.28 -4.99
C ILE A 2 -12.21 -0.42 -3.84
N TRP A 3 -11.53 0.68 -4.18
CA TRP A 3 -11.06 1.66 -3.20
C TRP A 3 -12.21 2.57 -2.78
N THR A 4 -12.73 2.35 -1.59
CA THR A 4 -13.71 3.24 -0.97
C THR A 4 -13.00 4.42 -0.28
N PRO A 5 -13.68 5.56 -0.07
CA PRO A 5 -13.10 6.67 0.69
C PRO A 5 -12.58 6.23 2.06
N THR A 6 -13.32 5.37 2.76
CA THR A 6 -12.87 4.82 4.06
C THR A 6 -11.63 3.95 3.95
N ALA A 7 -11.49 3.17 2.88
CA ALA A 7 -10.28 2.38 2.63
C ALA A 7 -9.07 3.28 2.36
N LEU A 8 -9.25 4.32 1.54
CA LEU A 8 -8.21 5.32 1.28
C LEU A 8 -7.79 6.05 2.55
N THR A 9 -8.73 6.54 3.36
CA THR A 9 -8.42 7.19 4.64
C THR A 9 -7.64 6.28 5.60
N ARG A 10 -7.95 4.97 5.63
CA ARG A 10 -7.17 4.01 6.44
C ARG A 10 -5.74 3.85 5.92
N LEU A 11 -5.57 3.87 4.60
CA LEU A 11 -4.25 3.78 3.97
C LEU A 11 -3.43 5.05 4.18
N GLU A 12 -4.03 6.23 3.97
CA GLU A 12 -3.43 7.54 4.25
C GLU A 12 -2.97 7.64 5.70
N ARG A 13 -3.83 7.23 6.65
CA ARG A 13 -3.45 7.17 8.06
C ARG A 13 -2.27 6.23 8.31
N ALA A 14 -2.20 5.08 7.63
CA ALA A 14 -1.08 4.17 7.76
C ALA A 14 0.24 4.74 7.21
N ILE A 15 0.16 5.60 6.19
CA ILE A 15 1.31 6.38 5.70
C ILE A 15 1.74 7.38 6.78
N ASP A 16 0.82 8.18 7.29
CA ASP A 16 1.11 9.24 8.27
C ASP A 16 1.69 8.69 9.57
N GLU A 17 1.18 7.55 10.05
CA GLU A 17 1.62 6.91 11.29
C GLU A 17 2.80 5.94 11.08
N GLY A 18 3.25 5.73 9.83
CA GLY A 18 4.34 4.80 9.52
C GLY A 18 4.02 3.34 9.89
N MET A 19 2.75 2.96 9.82
CA MET A 19 2.27 1.62 10.19
C MET A 19 2.65 0.58 9.16
N ARG A 20 2.77 -0.68 9.59
CA ARG A 20 2.99 -1.79 8.65
C ARG A 20 1.68 -2.09 7.93
N VAL A 21 1.77 -2.36 6.64
CA VAL A 21 0.62 -2.75 5.81
C VAL A 21 0.96 -4.04 5.10
N GLN A 22 0.09 -5.04 5.25
CA GLN A 22 0.09 -6.21 4.39
C GLN A 22 -0.78 -5.92 3.17
N ILE A 23 -0.24 -6.22 1.98
CA ILE A 23 -0.94 -6.06 0.70
C ILE A 23 -0.90 -7.38 -0.04
N ARG A 24 -2.07 -7.81 -0.51
CA ARG A 24 -2.17 -8.88 -1.48
C ARG A 24 -2.28 -8.29 -2.88
N ARG A 25 -1.38 -8.69 -3.77
CA ARG A 25 -1.38 -8.33 -5.19
C ARG A 25 -0.93 -9.51 -6.04
N ARG A 26 -1.58 -9.74 -7.18
CA ARG A 26 -1.22 -10.80 -8.12
C ARG A 26 -1.00 -12.16 -7.41
N GLY A 27 -1.88 -12.49 -6.46
CA GLY A 27 -1.79 -13.71 -5.64
C GLY A 27 -0.62 -13.79 -4.63
N THR A 28 0.15 -12.73 -4.43
CA THR A 28 1.28 -12.68 -3.48
C THR A 28 1.03 -11.66 -2.37
N ASP A 29 1.38 -12.02 -1.14
CA ASP A 29 1.40 -11.09 -0.01
C ASP A 29 2.76 -10.44 0.13
N ILE A 30 2.76 -9.13 0.31
CA ILE A 30 3.93 -8.39 0.76
C ILE A 30 3.56 -7.56 1.99
N VAL A 31 4.52 -7.41 2.89
CA VAL A 31 4.39 -6.46 4.01
C VAL A 31 5.33 -5.31 3.74
N LEU A 32 4.82 -4.08 3.87
CA LEU A 32 5.61 -2.87 3.68
C LEU A 32 5.29 -1.81 4.73
N ILE A 33 6.17 -0.84 4.87
CA ILE A 33 5.87 0.44 5.55
C ILE A 33 5.60 1.44 4.43
N PRO A 34 4.35 1.92 4.25
CA PRO A 34 4.02 2.87 3.20
C PRO A 34 4.55 4.26 3.57
N SER A 35 4.75 5.09 2.55
CA SER A 35 5.41 6.40 2.69
C SER A 35 4.74 7.51 1.90
N GLU A 36 4.08 7.20 0.77
CA GLU A 36 3.31 8.18 0.00
C GLU A 36 2.35 7.44 -0.95
N LEU A 37 1.26 8.14 -1.31
CA LEU A 37 0.50 7.85 -2.52
C LEU A 37 1.00 8.77 -3.63
N ARG A 38 1.35 8.19 -4.76
CA ARG A 38 1.89 8.93 -5.91
C ARG A 38 0.96 8.78 -7.10
N HIS A 39 0.55 9.91 -7.66
CA HIS A 39 -0.17 9.92 -8.93
C HIS A 39 0.83 9.70 -10.08
N ALA A 40 0.55 8.73 -10.94
CA ALA A 40 1.35 8.42 -12.13
C ALA A 40 0.45 8.30 -13.36
N TYR A 41 1.03 8.45 -14.56
CA TYR A 41 0.31 8.18 -15.81
C TYR A 41 -0.13 6.71 -15.84
N GLY A 42 -1.41 6.47 -15.54
CA GLY A 42 -2.00 5.14 -15.45
C GLY A 42 -2.66 4.81 -14.10
N GLY A 43 -2.54 5.65 -13.08
CA GLY A 43 -3.25 5.46 -11.81
C GLY A 43 -2.47 5.94 -10.58
N GLU A 44 -2.92 5.50 -9.41
CA GLU A 44 -2.26 5.76 -8.14
C GLU A 44 -1.32 4.61 -7.75
N LEU A 45 -0.15 5.00 -7.25
CA LEU A 45 0.86 4.08 -6.75
C LEU A 45 1.03 4.28 -5.25
N LEU A 46 0.96 3.19 -4.49
CA LEU A 46 1.44 3.16 -3.12
C LEU A 46 2.94 2.91 -3.11
N VAL A 47 3.68 3.85 -2.55
CA VAL A 47 5.13 3.74 -2.39
C VAL A 47 5.45 3.44 -0.94
N GLY A 48 6.35 2.50 -0.72
CA GLY A 48 6.81 2.15 0.62
C GLY A 48 8.12 1.39 0.60
N ARG A 49 8.43 0.78 1.75
CA ARG A 49 9.61 -0.05 1.94
C ARG A 49 9.21 -1.46 2.34
N HIS A 50 9.71 -2.47 1.64
CA HIS A 50 9.45 -3.88 1.98
C HIS A 50 9.94 -4.20 3.39
N LEU A 51 9.08 -4.83 4.20
CA LEU A 51 9.42 -5.32 5.52
C LEU A 51 10.15 -6.66 5.37
N GLY A 52 11.47 -6.63 5.44
CA GLY A 52 12.33 -7.80 5.23
C GLY A 52 13.59 -7.41 4.49
N THR A 53 13.46 -7.04 3.20
CA THR A 53 14.60 -6.64 2.38
C THR A 53 15.00 -5.17 2.57
N GLY A 54 14.07 -4.30 2.98
CA GLY A 54 14.31 -2.87 3.07
C GLY A 54 14.29 -2.14 1.72
N ASP A 55 13.97 -2.83 0.63
CA ASP A 55 13.90 -2.23 -0.70
C ASP A 55 12.71 -1.29 -0.83
N ARG A 56 12.87 -0.26 -1.66
CA ARG A 56 11.74 0.59 -2.08
C ARG A 56 10.81 -0.20 -2.99
N VAL A 57 9.53 -0.23 -2.65
CA VAL A 57 8.49 -0.91 -3.42
C VAL A 57 7.46 0.10 -3.90
N GLN A 58 6.98 -0.11 -5.12
CA GLN A 58 5.82 0.58 -5.68
C GLN A 58 4.75 -0.46 -6.00
N VAL A 59 3.52 -0.18 -5.57
CA VAL A 59 2.35 -1.03 -5.80
C VAL A 59 1.28 -0.18 -6.46
N ALA A 60 0.84 -0.56 -7.66
CA ALA A 60 -0.29 0.09 -8.28
C ALA A 60 -1.58 -0.29 -7.54
N LEU A 61 -2.42 0.70 -7.21
CA LEU A 61 -3.62 0.47 -6.40
C LEU A 61 -4.65 -0.42 -7.11
N ASP A 62 -4.67 -0.41 -8.45
CA ASP A 62 -5.51 -1.28 -9.27
C ASP A 62 -5.13 -2.77 -9.16
N GLU A 63 -3.86 -3.08 -8.92
CA GLU A 63 -3.35 -4.44 -8.70
C GLU A 63 -3.59 -4.97 -7.28
N VAL A 64 -4.03 -4.12 -6.35
CA VAL A 64 -4.29 -4.52 -4.97
C VAL A 64 -5.58 -5.34 -4.91
N GLU A 65 -5.47 -6.57 -4.48
CA GLU A 65 -6.60 -7.47 -4.25
C GLU A 65 -7.19 -7.26 -2.85
N SER A 66 -6.35 -7.00 -1.86
CA SER A 66 -6.74 -6.61 -0.50
C SER A 66 -5.58 -5.96 0.25
N PHE A 67 -5.87 -5.22 1.32
CA PHE A 67 -4.87 -4.75 2.26
C PHE A 67 -5.36 -4.83 3.71
N VAL A 68 -4.40 -4.94 4.63
CA VAL A 68 -4.64 -4.93 6.07
C VAL A 68 -3.57 -4.06 6.72
N VAL A 69 -3.98 -3.13 7.59
CA VAL A 69 -3.07 -2.37 8.45
C VAL A 69 -2.72 -3.25 9.65
N LEU A 70 -1.42 -3.46 9.86
CA LEU A 70 -0.87 -4.24 10.96
C LEU A 70 -0.39 -3.24 12.03
N GLY A 71 -1.08 -3.24 13.18
CA GLY A 71 -0.75 -2.40 14.34
C GLY A 71 0.57 -2.77 15.01
#